data_AF-A0A131ZUD5-F1
#
_entry.id   AF-A0A131ZUD5-F1
#
_cell.length_a   1.000
_cell.length_b   1.000
_cell.length_c   1.000
_cell.angle_alpha   90.00
_cell.angle_beta   90.00
_cell.angle_gamma   90.00
#
_symmetry.space_group_name_H-M   'P 1'
#
loop_
_entity.id
_entity.type
_entity.pdbx_description
1 polymer ?
#
loop_
_entity_poly.entity_id
_entity_poly.type
_entity_poly.pdbx_seq_one_letter_code
_entity_poly.pdbx_strand_id
1 'polypeptide(L)'
;MESQNKLSEKNILIWGLYFTVFRLQSFDQILVEIKKLLEKKEIHFDKYAIEVLIGSILASQVFDRQTWQKFLDYLMPIFKLNSTNFLSESENSWRELFETMFANFDLRRFIWFYQFLKENLDEMMPFYKTFYLKIFIKIFENNWKYRSVSEEISNYVLKQISSSFQNERIAFGRLLNFVFIDDIRLRSLELTLANHQKQSPLFDDILSYINRFLEEKLSFIAINQHCDNDDEIMIEKKTKIFDPKTQNGLELLNALETICEWIQSSRDFSKSKSFLAILPWLFFIQTKHFVNEKINASIDNIAKRIYSDNDLDRIVAIVEKIGNNWNWFTRMKCVNFIMKFTHSNSFILKQYPNRLNSIVAITTDLLSDQIVEVRLAAHSALIEIISQRLLESNRCKMIENFKQKTLDSNVKTRHAGILGLSSWVSVYGEEIPEFLPEILTLLAHHSSSSDIASQEAMKTLRNFKKSNADSWEYNRKKFTAEQFEILNDSIVSNSYFA
;
A
#
# COMPACT_ATOMS: atom_id res chain seq x y z
N MET A 1 -7.84 -10.23 -30.82
CA MET A 1 -6.37 -10.43 -30.83
C MET A 1 -5.87 -11.11 -29.56
N GLU A 2 -6.50 -10.95 -28.39
CA GLU A 2 -6.12 -11.68 -27.16
C GLU A 2 -6.34 -13.21 -27.21
N SER A 3 -7.29 -13.70 -28.02
CA SER A 3 -7.59 -15.14 -28.11
C SER A 3 -6.56 -15.97 -28.90
N GLN A 4 -5.72 -15.35 -29.73
CA GLN A 4 -4.68 -16.08 -30.50
C GLN A 4 -3.40 -16.34 -29.70
N ASN A 5 -3.32 -15.79 -28.47
CA ASN A 5 -2.13 -15.88 -27.62
C ASN A 5 -2.21 -16.88 -26.46
N LYS A 6 -3.34 -17.56 -26.26
CA LYS A 6 -3.50 -18.56 -25.21
C LYS A 6 -3.04 -19.94 -25.70
N LEU A 7 -2.43 -20.73 -24.81
CA LEU A 7 -2.06 -22.12 -25.11
C LEU A 7 -3.32 -22.98 -25.34
N SER A 8 -3.22 -23.94 -26.24
CA SER A 8 -4.29 -24.89 -26.58
C SER A 8 -4.38 -25.99 -25.52
N GLU A 9 -5.40 -25.90 -24.66
CA GLU A 9 -5.70 -26.94 -23.66
C GLU A 9 -5.88 -28.32 -24.30
N LYS A 10 -6.46 -28.38 -25.52
CA LYS A 10 -6.60 -29.63 -26.27
C LYS A 10 -5.25 -30.25 -26.64
N ASN A 11 -4.29 -29.44 -27.09
CA ASN A 11 -2.96 -29.93 -27.45
C ASN A 11 -2.21 -30.45 -26.23
N ILE A 12 -2.28 -29.71 -25.11
CA ILE A 12 -1.67 -30.10 -23.85
C ILE A 12 -2.22 -31.47 -23.38
N LEU A 13 -3.54 -31.67 -23.46
CA LEU A 13 -4.18 -32.94 -23.10
C LEU A 13 -3.73 -34.09 -24.00
N ILE A 14 -3.66 -33.89 -25.32
CA ILE A 14 -3.21 -34.91 -26.27
C ILE A 14 -1.77 -35.34 -25.97
N TRP A 15 -0.87 -34.37 -25.80
CA TRP A 15 0.52 -34.67 -25.46
C TRP A 15 0.67 -35.30 -24.07
N GLY A 16 -0.13 -34.85 -23.09
CA GLY A 16 -0.22 -35.48 -21.78
C GLY A 16 -0.62 -36.95 -21.85
N LEU A 17 -1.64 -37.29 -22.63
CA LEU A 17 -2.06 -38.68 -22.86
C LEU A 17 -0.97 -39.49 -23.57
N TYR A 18 -0.33 -38.92 -24.60
CA TYR A 18 0.77 -39.56 -25.32
C TYR A 18 1.91 -39.95 -24.37
N PHE A 19 2.43 -39.00 -23.59
CA PHE A 19 3.52 -39.28 -22.66
C PHE A 19 3.09 -40.15 -21.47
N THR A 20 1.81 -40.18 -21.12
CA THR A 20 1.29 -41.10 -20.08
C THR A 20 1.32 -42.55 -20.57
N VAL A 21 0.92 -42.79 -21.82
CA VAL A 21 0.84 -44.13 -22.41
C VAL A 21 2.22 -44.63 -22.87
N PHE A 22 2.95 -43.79 -23.60
CA PHE A 22 4.21 -44.17 -24.26
C PHE A 22 5.46 -43.75 -23.47
N ARG A 23 5.31 -43.04 -22.34
CA ARG A 23 6.42 -42.55 -21.50
C ARG A 23 7.43 -41.74 -22.32
N LEU A 24 8.70 -42.14 -22.35
CA LEU A 24 9.74 -41.48 -23.13
C LEU A 24 10.05 -42.17 -24.46
N GLN A 25 9.19 -43.07 -24.95
CA GLN A 25 9.37 -43.63 -26.28
C GLN A 25 9.36 -42.50 -27.32
N SER A 26 10.41 -42.43 -28.14
CA SER A 26 10.65 -41.37 -29.13
C SER A 26 10.86 -39.96 -28.56
N PHE A 27 11.05 -39.80 -27.25
CA PHE A 27 11.26 -38.48 -26.63
C PHE A 27 12.50 -37.77 -27.17
N ASP A 28 13.57 -38.51 -27.48
CA ASP A 28 14.78 -37.98 -28.12
C ASP A 28 14.48 -37.24 -29.43
N GLN A 29 13.64 -37.84 -30.28
CA GLN A 29 13.25 -37.25 -31.57
C GLN A 29 12.36 -36.03 -31.36
N ILE A 30 11.40 -36.12 -30.43
CA ILE A 30 10.52 -35.01 -30.08
C ILE A 30 11.34 -33.84 -29.54
N LEU A 31 12.35 -34.08 -28.72
CA LEU A 31 13.20 -33.05 -28.14
C LEU A 31 14.05 -32.33 -29.18
N VAL A 32 14.56 -33.05 -30.19
CA VAL A 32 15.23 -32.43 -31.34
C VAL A 32 14.29 -31.47 -32.06
N GLU A 33 13.03 -31.87 -32.27
CA GLU A 33 12.04 -31.00 -32.90
C GLU A 33 11.65 -29.82 -32.00
N ILE A 34 11.48 -30.01 -30.69
CA ILE A 34 11.24 -28.90 -29.74
C ILE A 34 12.35 -27.86 -29.84
N LYS A 35 13.61 -28.29 -29.84
CA LYS A 35 14.76 -27.36 -29.97
C LYS A 35 14.72 -26.61 -31.30
N LYS A 36 14.49 -27.30 -32.42
CA LYS A 36 14.34 -26.65 -33.73
C LYS A 36 13.21 -25.64 -33.77
N LEU A 37 12.09 -25.92 -33.10
CA LEU A 37 10.96 -24.99 -33.02
C LEU A 37 11.32 -23.73 -32.23
N LEU A 38 11.98 -23.88 -31.08
CA LEU A 38 12.43 -22.76 -30.26
C LEU A 38 13.53 -21.92 -30.95
N GLU A 39 14.36 -22.54 -31.78
CA GLU A 39 15.40 -21.84 -32.56
C GLU A 39 14.82 -20.91 -33.64
N LYS A 40 13.60 -21.18 -34.14
CA LYS A 40 12.97 -20.34 -35.16
C LYS A 40 12.60 -18.95 -34.65
N LYS A 41 12.46 -18.77 -33.33
CA LYS A 41 12.08 -17.49 -32.71
C LYS A 41 10.81 -16.91 -33.34
N GLU A 42 9.75 -17.71 -33.39
CA GLU A 42 8.41 -17.22 -33.72
C GLU A 42 7.41 -17.68 -32.67
N ILE A 43 6.48 -16.78 -32.32
CA ILE A 43 5.51 -17.00 -31.24
C ILE A 43 4.69 -18.30 -31.41
N HIS A 44 4.31 -18.66 -32.64
CA HIS A 44 3.50 -19.85 -32.91
C HIS A 44 4.28 -21.15 -32.69
N PHE A 45 5.57 -21.16 -33.04
CA PHE A 45 6.44 -22.32 -32.81
C PHE A 45 6.79 -22.46 -31.32
N ASP A 46 7.09 -21.35 -30.64
CA ASP A 46 7.32 -21.34 -29.20
C ASP A 46 6.11 -21.88 -28.44
N LYS A 47 4.89 -21.40 -28.76
CA LYS A 47 3.66 -21.88 -28.14
C LYS A 47 3.50 -23.38 -28.27
N TYR A 48 3.62 -23.92 -29.48
CA TYR A 48 3.45 -25.35 -29.69
C TYR A 48 4.52 -26.17 -28.96
N ALA A 49 5.78 -25.74 -29.00
CA ALA A 49 6.86 -26.37 -28.23
C ALA A 49 6.54 -26.39 -26.73
N ILE A 50 6.00 -25.29 -26.19
CA ILE A 50 5.61 -25.15 -24.79
C ILE A 50 4.40 -26.05 -24.46
N GLU A 51 3.40 -26.18 -25.34
CA GLU A 51 2.27 -27.10 -25.15
C GLU A 51 2.73 -28.56 -25.02
N VAL A 52 3.67 -28.98 -25.85
CA VAL A 52 4.30 -30.31 -25.77
C VAL A 52 5.02 -30.48 -24.43
N LEU A 53 5.79 -29.47 -24.01
CA LEU A 53 6.51 -29.50 -22.73
C LEU A 53 5.55 -29.59 -21.54
N ILE A 54 4.47 -28.81 -21.52
CA ILE A 54 3.46 -28.89 -20.45
C ILE A 54 2.83 -30.29 -20.41
N GLY A 55 2.44 -30.84 -21.55
CA GLY A 55 1.91 -32.21 -21.63
C GLY A 55 2.89 -33.23 -21.05
N SER A 56 4.18 -33.13 -21.40
CA SER A 56 5.23 -34.01 -20.87
C SER A 56 5.44 -33.88 -19.36
N ILE A 57 5.40 -32.65 -18.83
CA ILE A 57 5.54 -32.36 -17.41
C ILE A 57 4.35 -32.96 -16.65
N LEU A 58 3.12 -32.76 -17.12
CA LEU A 58 1.91 -33.34 -16.51
C LEU A 58 1.95 -34.86 -16.50
N ALA A 59 2.31 -35.49 -17.62
CA ALA A 59 2.44 -36.94 -17.73
C ALA A 59 3.52 -37.52 -16.82
N SER A 60 4.49 -36.72 -16.39
CA SER A 60 5.59 -37.21 -15.57
C SER A 60 5.13 -37.87 -14.26
N GLN A 61 3.93 -37.58 -13.74
CA GLN A 61 3.34 -38.24 -12.56
C GLN A 61 3.44 -39.77 -12.56
N VAL A 62 3.41 -40.40 -13.74
CA VAL A 62 3.46 -41.87 -13.86
C VAL A 62 4.87 -42.42 -14.16
N PHE A 63 5.89 -41.57 -14.22
CA PHE A 63 7.25 -42.00 -14.56
C PHE A 63 7.92 -42.71 -13.38
N ASP A 64 8.57 -43.84 -13.66
CA ASP A 64 9.47 -44.48 -12.71
C ASP A 64 10.76 -43.67 -12.52
N ARG A 65 11.57 -44.02 -11.51
CA ARG A 65 12.77 -43.27 -11.15
C ARG A 65 13.79 -43.14 -12.30
N GLN A 66 13.96 -44.18 -13.11
CA GLN A 66 14.92 -44.18 -14.22
C GLN A 66 14.42 -43.29 -15.37
N THR A 67 13.14 -43.42 -15.73
CA THR A 67 12.47 -42.58 -16.73
C THR A 67 12.48 -41.13 -16.28
N TRP A 68 12.20 -40.87 -15.01
CA TRP A 68 12.23 -39.54 -14.43
C TRP A 68 13.61 -38.90 -14.53
N GLN A 69 14.68 -39.62 -14.17
CA GLN A 69 16.04 -39.07 -14.26
C GLN A 69 16.39 -38.70 -15.69
N LYS A 70 16.10 -39.57 -16.67
CA LYS A 70 16.28 -39.27 -18.09
C LYS A 70 15.48 -38.04 -18.52
N PHE A 71 14.23 -37.94 -18.10
CA PHE A 71 13.38 -36.78 -18.38
C PHE A 71 13.99 -35.46 -17.84
N LEU A 72 14.61 -35.49 -16.66
CA LEU A 72 15.32 -34.33 -16.12
C LEU A 72 16.53 -33.93 -16.96
N ASP A 73 17.34 -34.91 -17.39
CA ASP A 73 18.50 -34.68 -18.25
C ASP A 73 18.09 -34.01 -19.57
N TYR A 74 16.87 -34.27 -20.04
CA TYR A 74 16.30 -33.65 -21.23
C TYR A 74 15.71 -32.25 -21.01
N LEU A 75 15.02 -32.01 -19.89
CA LEU A 75 14.45 -30.70 -19.58
C LEU A 75 15.52 -29.65 -19.28
N MET A 76 16.61 -30.05 -18.62
CA MET A 76 17.65 -29.13 -18.15
C MET A 76 18.25 -28.26 -19.27
N PRO A 77 18.66 -28.80 -20.45
CA PRO A 77 19.12 -27.98 -21.57
C PRO A 77 18.08 -26.99 -22.09
N ILE A 78 16.80 -27.36 -22.09
CA ILE A 78 15.70 -26.51 -22.59
C ILE A 78 15.50 -25.32 -21.66
N PHE A 79 15.49 -25.56 -20.35
CA PHE A 79 15.38 -24.49 -19.36
C PHE A 79 16.63 -23.61 -19.29
N LYS A 80 17.83 -24.17 -19.49
CA LYS A 80 19.04 -23.37 -19.68
C LYS A 80 18.94 -22.45 -20.89
N LEU A 81 18.48 -22.96 -22.03
CA LEU A 81 18.24 -22.13 -23.22
C LEU A 81 17.18 -21.06 -22.95
N ASN A 82 16.07 -21.42 -22.31
CA ASN A 82 15.03 -20.47 -21.93
C ASN A 82 15.58 -19.38 -21.01
N SER A 83 16.50 -19.72 -20.09
CA SER A 83 17.02 -18.74 -19.14
C SER A 83 17.78 -17.56 -19.76
N THR A 84 18.21 -17.68 -21.01
CA THR A 84 19.01 -16.65 -21.70
C THR A 84 18.42 -16.18 -23.02
N ASN A 85 17.44 -16.88 -23.59
CA ASN A 85 17.10 -16.72 -25.00
C ASN A 85 15.64 -17.11 -25.32
N PHE A 86 14.66 -16.44 -24.72
CA PHE A 86 13.25 -16.54 -25.14
C PHE A 86 12.69 -15.17 -25.54
N LEU A 87 11.68 -15.18 -26.42
CA LEU A 87 11.06 -13.97 -26.95
C LEU A 87 10.14 -13.29 -25.94
N SER A 88 10.13 -11.96 -25.92
CA SER A 88 9.20 -11.21 -25.05
C SER A 88 7.73 -11.57 -25.32
N GLU A 89 7.41 -11.90 -26.57
CA GLU A 89 6.09 -12.28 -27.04
C GLU A 89 5.68 -13.68 -26.58
N SER A 90 6.64 -14.56 -26.24
CA SER A 90 6.39 -15.89 -25.68
C SER A 90 6.46 -15.93 -24.15
N GLU A 91 6.69 -14.80 -23.47
CA GLU A 91 6.76 -14.70 -21.99
C GLU A 91 5.54 -15.32 -21.31
N ASN A 92 4.33 -15.02 -21.80
CA ASN A 92 3.10 -15.53 -21.21
C ASN A 92 2.98 -17.05 -21.33
N SER A 93 3.40 -17.63 -22.46
CA SER A 93 3.40 -19.08 -22.66
C SER A 93 4.37 -19.77 -21.70
N TRP A 94 5.58 -19.23 -21.54
CA TRP A 94 6.56 -19.75 -20.58
C TRP A 94 6.07 -19.61 -19.13
N ARG A 95 5.41 -18.49 -18.81
CA ARG A 95 4.77 -18.29 -17.51
C ARG A 95 3.74 -19.38 -17.22
N GLU A 96 2.85 -19.65 -18.18
CA GLU A 96 1.81 -20.68 -18.05
C GLU A 96 2.40 -22.08 -17.84
N LEU A 97 3.53 -22.40 -18.49
CA LEU A 97 4.26 -23.65 -18.25
C LEU A 97 4.74 -23.78 -16.80
N PHE A 98 5.43 -22.76 -16.29
CA PHE A 98 5.97 -22.81 -14.93
C PHE A 98 4.86 -22.75 -13.89
N GLU A 99 3.80 -21.97 -14.11
CA GLU A 99 2.62 -21.96 -13.24
C GLU A 99 1.96 -23.34 -13.18
N THR A 100 1.80 -24.01 -14.32
CA THR A 100 1.25 -25.38 -14.38
C THR A 100 2.15 -26.38 -13.66
N MET A 101 3.47 -26.25 -13.82
CA MET A 101 4.47 -27.09 -13.17
C MET A 101 4.44 -26.95 -11.65
N PHE A 102 4.33 -25.74 -11.10
CA PHE A 102 4.36 -25.53 -9.64
C PHE A 102 2.98 -25.58 -8.96
N ALA A 103 1.89 -25.49 -9.71
CA ALA A 103 0.54 -25.68 -9.20
C ALA A 103 0.18 -27.17 -9.03
N ASN A 104 0.60 -28.03 -9.98
CA ASN A 104 0.20 -29.43 -10.00
C ASN A 104 1.19 -30.37 -9.30
N PHE A 105 2.38 -29.89 -8.96
CA PHE A 105 3.43 -30.72 -8.39
C PHE A 105 4.04 -30.12 -7.13
N ASP A 106 4.42 -31.03 -6.25
CA ASP A 106 5.20 -30.74 -5.04
C ASP A 106 6.63 -30.29 -5.40
N LEU A 107 7.10 -29.20 -4.77
CA LEU A 107 8.42 -28.62 -5.04
C LEU A 107 9.58 -29.60 -4.94
N ARG A 108 9.51 -30.65 -4.11
CA ARG A 108 10.60 -31.66 -4.01
C ARG A 108 10.94 -32.28 -5.36
N ARG A 109 9.93 -32.41 -6.22
CA ARG A 109 10.10 -32.96 -7.56
C ARG A 109 10.94 -32.04 -8.46
N PHE A 110 10.81 -30.74 -8.27
CA PHE A 110 11.44 -29.71 -9.11
C PHE A 110 12.43 -28.84 -8.34
N ILE A 111 12.94 -29.32 -7.21
CA ILE A 111 13.88 -28.57 -6.36
C ILE A 111 15.16 -28.22 -7.12
N TRP A 112 15.59 -29.10 -8.04
CA TRP A 112 16.73 -28.87 -8.93
C TRP A 112 16.55 -27.62 -9.79
N PHE A 113 15.31 -27.30 -10.20
CA PHE A 113 15.03 -26.14 -11.04
C PHE A 113 15.10 -24.87 -10.22
N TYR A 114 14.57 -24.89 -9.00
CA TYR A 114 14.76 -23.81 -8.04
C TYR A 114 16.27 -23.54 -7.77
N GLN A 115 17.05 -24.60 -7.54
CA GLN A 115 18.50 -24.49 -7.32
C GLN A 115 19.21 -23.91 -8.55
N PHE A 116 18.88 -24.40 -9.75
CA PHE A 116 19.40 -23.86 -11.01
C PHE A 116 19.09 -22.36 -11.15
N LEU A 117 17.84 -21.94 -10.95
CA LEU A 117 17.47 -20.53 -11.05
C LEU A 117 18.23 -19.68 -10.04
N LYS A 118 18.32 -20.14 -8.78
CA LYS A 118 19.02 -19.44 -7.72
C LYS A 118 20.50 -19.22 -8.05
N GLU A 119 21.18 -20.25 -8.54
CA GLU A 119 22.62 -20.17 -8.87
C GLU A 119 22.91 -19.23 -10.04
N ASN A 120 21.98 -19.09 -10.99
CA ASN A 120 22.20 -18.35 -12.22
C ASN A 120 21.50 -16.98 -12.25
N LEU A 121 20.68 -16.65 -11.24
CA LEU A 121 19.78 -15.49 -11.29
C LEU A 121 20.52 -14.15 -11.48
N ASP A 122 21.69 -14.01 -10.85
CA ASP A 122 22.50 -12.79 -10.90
C ASP A 122 23.25 -12.64 -12.24
N GLU A 123 23.49 -13.74 -12.96
CA GLU A 123 24.15 -13.74 -14.27
C GLU A 123 23.16 -13.47 -15.41
N MET A 124 21.85 -13.60 -15.15
CA MET A 124 20.80 -13.37 -16.14
C MET A 124 20.65 -11.88 -16.47
N MET A 125 20.31 -11.60 -17.73
CA MET A 125 19.91 -10.24 -18.13
C MET A 125 18.67 -9.79 -17.33
N PRO A 126 18.50 -8.48 -17.05
CA PRO A 126 17.44 -7.97 -16.18
C PRO A 126 16.02 -8.40 -16.57
N PHE A 127 15.76 -8.55 -17.87
CA PHE A 127 14.50 -9.08 -18.39
C PHE A 127 14.22 -10.50 -17.88
N TYR A 128 15.15 -11.44 -18.09
CA TYR A 128 15.01 -12.83 -17.66
C TYR A 128 15.02 -12.96 -16.14
N LYS A 129 15.90 -12.23 -15.45
CA LYS A 129 15.92 -12.18 -13.98
C LYS A 129 14.56 -11.78 -13.42
N THR A 130 13.97 -10.70 -13.93
CA THR A 130 12.62 -10.26 -13.53
C THR A 130 11.58 -11.33 -13.81
N PHE A 131 11.62 -11.99 -14.97
CA PHE A 131 10.70 -13.06 -15.31
C PHE A 131 10.76 -14.19 -14.28
N TYR A 132 11.95 -14.70 -13.95
CA TYR A 132 12.09 -15.78 -12.98
C TYR A 132 11.81 -15.36 -11.53
N LEU A 133 12.06 -14.10 -11.15
CA LEU A 133 11.58 -13.57 -9.87
C LEU A 133 10.04 -13.65 -9.77
N LYS A 134 9.31 -13.39 -10.87
CA LYS A 134 7.86 -13.60 -10.92
C LYS A 134 7.48 -15.08 -10.86
N ILE A 135 8.29 -15.98 -11.40
CA ILE A 135 8.07 -17.43 -11.25
C ILE A 135 8.28 -17.88 -9.80
N PHE A 136 9.28 -17.33 -9.08
CA PHE A 136 9.44 -17.61 -7.65
C PHE A 136 8.18 -17.26 -6.85
N ILE A 137 7.54 -16.12 -7.14
CA ILE A 137 6.26 -15.75 -6.50
C ILE A 137 5.25 -16.91 -6.61
N LYS A 138 5.13 -17.52 -7.80
CA LYS A 138 4.23 -18.65 -8.07
C LYS A 138 4.68 -19.95 -7.43
N ILE A 139 5.98 -20.19 -7.34
CA ILE A 139 6.54 -21.32 -6.60
C ILE A 139 6.08 -21.26 -5.14
N PHE A 140 6.27 -20.12 -4.46
CA PHE A 140 5.94 -19.97 -3.04
C PHE A 140 4.44 -19.87 -2.76
N GLU A 141 3.65 -19.31 -3.68
CA GLU A 141 2.17 -19.30 -3.57
C GLU A 141 1.60 -20.72 -3.42
N ASN A 142 2.13 -21.68 -4.19
CA ASN A 142 1.66 -23.07 -4.20
C ASN A 142 2.44 -24.01 -3.28
N ASN A 143 3.71 -23.71 -2.99
CA ASN A 143 4.63 -24.58 -2.25
C ASN A 143 5.11 -23.95 -0.94
N TRP A 144 4.23 -23.19 -0.30
CA TRP A 144 4.42 -22.45 0.94
C TRP A 144 5.19 -23.26 2.01
N LYS A 145 4.82 -24.54 2.19
CA LYS A 145 5.39 -25.51 3.15
C LYS A 145 6.92 -25.71 3.18
N TYR A 146 7.68 -25.22 2.20
CA TYR A 146 9.15 -25.38 2.13
C TYR A 146 9.90 -24.20 2.74
N ARG A 147 9.91 -24.14 4.07
CA ARG A 147 10.49 -23.02 4.82
C ARG A 147 11.96 -22.72 4.52
N SER A 148 12.81 -23.74 4.37
CA SER A 148 14.24 -23.53 4.07
C SER A 148 14.46 -22.77 2.75
N VAL A 149 13.59 -23.02 1.76
CA VAL A 149 13.60 -22.37 0.45
C VAL A 149 13.13 -20.91 0.60
N SER A 150 12.10 -20.68 1.41
CA SER A 150 11.59 -19.34 1.75
C SER A 150 12.64 -18.49 2.49
N GLU A 151 13.35 -19.06 3.47
CA GLU A 151 14.42 -18.37 4.21
C GLU A 151 15.58 -18.00 3.31
N GLU A 152 16.00 -18.91 2.45
CA GLU A 152 17.10 -18.72 1.52
C GLU A 152 16.81 -17.61 0.49
N ILE A 153 15.63 -17.64 -0.14
CA ILE A 153 15.26 -16.59 -1.10
C ILE A 153 15.07 -15.24 -0.41
N SER A 154 14.57 -15.22 0.83
CA SER A 154 14.40 -13.98 1.59
C SER A 154 15.73 -13.30 1.86
N ASN A 155 16.73 -14.08 2.26
CA ASN A 155 18.09 -13.57 2.47
C ASN A 155 18.69 -13.02 1.17
N TYR A 156 18.39 -13.63 0.03
CA TYR A 156 18.78 -13.10 -1.28
C TYR A 156 18.09 -11.77 -1.58
N VAL A 157 16.77 -11.67 -1.39
CA VAL A 157 16.00 -10.44 -1.60
C VAL A 157 16.48 -9.30 -0.70
N LEU A 158 16.71 -9.57 0.59
CA LEU A 158 17.18 -8.56 1.55
C LEU A 158 18.54 -7.96 1.18
N LYS A 159 19.45 -8.76 0.62
CA LYS A 159 20.76 -8.28 0.12
C LYS A 159 20.61 -7.39 -1.11
N GLN A 160 19.53 -7.54 -1.88
CA GLN A 160 19.28 -6.80 -3.12
C GLN A 160 18.07 -5.85 -3.03
N ILE A 161 17.68 -5.46 -1.81
CA ILE A 161 16.51 -4.59 -1.57
C ILE A 161 16.62 -3.25 -2.32
N SER A 162 17.86 -2.78 -2.55
CA SER A 162 18.20 -1.53 -3.24
C SER A 162 18.55 -1.72 -4.72
N SER A 163 18.11 -2.81 -5.38
CA SER A 163 18.43 -3.10 -6.78
C SER A 163 18.20 -1.89 -7.70
N SER A 164 19.10 -1.68 -8.66
CA SER A 164 19.06 -0.56 -9.62
C SER A 164 17.89 -0.68 -10.60
N PHE A 165 17.41 -1.89 -10.90
CA PHE A 165 16.34 -2.14 -11.85
C PHE A 165 14.96 -2.09 -11.20
N GLN A 166 14.09 -1.20 -11.69
CA GLN A 166 12.75 -1.01 -11.12
C GLN A 166 11.90 -2.28 -11.14
N ASN A 167 11.96 -3.05 -12.23
CA ASN A 167 11.19 -4.29 -12.35
C ASN A 167 11.64 -5.37 -11.35
N GLU A 168 12.93 -5.40 -11.01
CA GLU A 168 13.44 -6.28 -9.95
C GLU A 168 12.90 -5.85 -8.59
N ARG A 169 12.95 -4.55 -8.28
CA ARG A 169 12.39 -4.00 -7.02
C ARG A 169 10.92 -4.36 -6.82
N ILE A 170 10.13 -4.24 -7.89
CA ILE A 170 8.71 -4.62 -7.88
C ILE A 170 8.56 -6.13 -7.63
N ALA A 171 9.34 -6.95 -8.32
CA ALA A 171 9.30 -8.41 -8.14
C ALA A 171 9.75 -8.83 -6.73
N PHE A 172 10.78 -8.20 -6.19
CA PHE A 172 11.28 -8.42 -4.82
C PHE A 172 10.25 -8.06 -3.76
N GLY A 173 9.65 -6.88 -3.85
CA GLY A 173 8.62 -6.46 -2.88
C GLY A 173 7.43 -7.42 -2.86
N ARG A 174 6.98 -7.88 -4.05
CA ARG A 174 5.93 -8.89 -4.15
C ARG A 174 6.38 -10.24 -3.61
N LEU A 175 7.58 -10.69 -3.94
CA LEU A 175 8.12 -11.98 -3.50
C LEU A 175 8.17 -12.09 -1.97
N LEU A 176 8.55 -11.01 -1.29
CA LEU A 176 8.51 -10.95 0.17
C LEU A 176 7.11 -11.30 0.73
N ASN A 177 6.01 -10.93 0.08
CA ASN A 177 4.67 -11.30 0.57
C ASN A 177 4.43 -12.82 0.55
N PHE A 178 4.94 -13.54 -0.45
CA PHE A 178 4.63 -14.96 -0.66
C PHE A 178 5.50 -15.90 0.18
N VAL A 179 6.72 -15.46 0.53
CA VAL A 179 7.59 -16.15 1.48
C VAL A 179 6.88 -16.39 2.83
N PHE A 180 5.94 -15.51 3.23
CA PHE A 180 5.30 -15.53 4.54
C PHE A 180 3.92 -16.19 4.59
N ILE A 181 3.46 -16.82 3.49
CA ILE A 181 2.08 -17.38 3.43
C ILE A 181 1.85 -18.42 4.53
N ASP A 182 2.86 -19.20 4.89
CA ASP A 182 2.85 -20.18 5.99
C ASP A 182 2.49 -19.53 7.31
N ASP A 183 3.18 -18.44 7.64
CA ASP A 183 3.06 -17.77 8.93
C ASP A 183 1.70 -17.08 9.09
N ILE A 184 1.08 -16.70 7.98
CA ILE A 184 -0.25 -16.09 7.93
C ILE A 184 -1.33 -17.19 8.09
N ARG A 185 -1.20 -18.31 7.35
CA ARG A 185 -2.17 -19.43 7.36
C ARG A 185 -2.09 -20.29 8.62
N LEU A 186 -0.91 -20.49 9.20
CA LEU A 186 -0.76 -21.21 10.46
C LEU A 186 -1.37 -20.40 11.62
N ARG A 187 -1.26 -19.06 11.62
CA ARG A 187 -1.91 -18.18 12.61
C ARG A 187 -3.45 -18.18 12.57
N SER A 188 -4.09 -18.61 11.48
CA SER A 188 -5.55 -18.81 11.48
C SER A 188 -5.94 -20.17 12.08
N LEU A 189 -5.05 -21.16 12.03
CA LEU A 189 -5.26 -22.52 12.55
C LEU A 189 -4.78 -22.70 14.01
N GLU A 190 -3.78 -21.95 14.46
CA GLU A 190 -3.30 -21.96 15.86
C GLU A 190 -4.38 -21.46 16.85
N LEU A 191 -5.36 -20.69 16.37
CA LEU A 191 -6.55 -20.34 17.17
C LEU A 191 -7.44 -21.56 17.48
N THR A 192 -7.28 -22.68 16.76
CA THR A 192 -8.02 -23.94 16.97
C THR A 192 -7.22 -25.04 17.66
N LEU A 193 -5.89 -24.95 17.72
CA LEU A 193 -5.03 -25.96 18.35
C LEU A 193 -4.08 -25.27 19.34
N ALA A 194 -4.42 -25.33 20.63
CA ALA A 194 -3.78 -24.62 21.74
C ALA A 194 -2.30 -24.97 22.00
N ASN A 195 -1.61 -25.69 21.11
CA ASN A 195 -0.25 -26.17 21.34
C ASN A 195 0.58 -26.04 20.06
N HIS A 196 1.07 -24.83 19.78
CA HIS A 196 2.44 -24.60 19.30
C HIS A 196 2.77 -23.11 19.47
N GLN A 197 3.24 -22.75 20.67
CA GLN A 197 4.00 -21.53 20.86
C GLN A 197 5.33 -21.64 20.09
N LYS A 198 5.39 -21.04 18.90
CA LYS A 198 6.60 -20.43 18.37
C LYS A 198 6.17 -19.35 17.39
N GLN A 199 6.22 -18.11 17.87
CA GLN A 199 6.24 -16.91 17.03
C GLN A 199 7.12 -17.20 15.80
N SER A 200 6.64 -16.97 14.58
CA SER A 200 7.48 -17.18 13.41
C SER A 200 8.62 -16.15 13.39
N PRO A 201 9.89 -16.59 13.44
CA PRO A 201 11.03 -15.67 13.44
C PRO A 201 11.22 -14.95 12.11
N LEU A 202 10.94 -15.59 10.96
CA LEU A 202 11.37 -15.05 9.66
C LEU A 202 10.72 -13.70 9.29
N PHE A 203 9.41 -13.54 9.52
CA PHE A 203 8.74 -12.26 9.28
C PHE A 203 9.28 -11.16 10.18
N ASP A 204 9.40 -11.46 11.48
CA ASP A 204 9.90 -10.50 12.47
C ASP A 204 11.39 -10.20 12.23
N ASP A 205 12.18 -11.14 11.74
CA ASP A 205 13.59 -10.97 11.36
C ASP A 205 13.74 -10.05 10.15
N ILE A 206 12.94 -10.27 9.09
CA ILE A 206 12.93 -9.42 7.89
C ILE A 206 12.45 -8.02 8.23
N LEU A 207 11.39 -7.91 9.04
CA LEU A 207 10.93 -6.61 9.49
C LEU A 207 11.96 -5.94 10.39
N SER A 208 12.63 -6.67 11.28
CA SER A 208 13.71 -6.13 12.11
C SER A 208 14.89 -5.67 11.27
N TYR A 209 15.24 -6.42 10.21
CA TYR A 209 16.25 -6.01 9.25
C TYR A 209 15.85 -4.72 8.53
N ILE A 210 14.62 -4.62 8.03
CA ILE A 210 14.11 -3.42 7.35
C ILE A 210 14.05 -2.23 8.32
N ASN A 211 13.56 -2.44 9.54
CA ASN A 211 13.52 -1.40 10.56
C ASN A 211 14.92 -0.91 10.91
N ARG A 212 15.90 -1.81 11.10
CA ARG A 212 17.29 -1.44 11.36
C ARG A 212 17.89 -0.68 10.18
N PHE A 213 17.63 -1.11 8.95
CA PHE A 213 18.05 -0.39 7.74
C PHE A 213 17.46 1.02 7.68
N LEU A 214 16.15 1.16 7.93
CA LEU A 214 15.49 2.47 7.95
C LEU A 214 15.98 3.33 9.12
N GLU A 215 16.20 2.76 10.29
CA GLU A 215 16.71 3.47 11.46
C GLU A 215 18.14 3.97 11.21
N GLU A 216 19.02 3.14 10.67
CA GLU A 216 20.38 3.54 10.30
C GLU A 216 20.37 4.72 9.31
N LYS A 217 19.47 4.68 8.32
CA LYS A 217 19.39 5.69 7.27
C LYS A 217 18.55 6.92 7.65
N LEU A 218 17.61 6.85 8.60
CA LEU A 218 16.60 7.90 8.89
C LEU A 218 16.56 8.38 10.35
N SER A 219 17.28 7.76 11.29
CA SER A 219 17.27 8.13 12.72
C SER A 219 17.58 9.61 12.95
N PHE A 220 18.49 10.18 12.16
CA PHE A 220 18.82 11.61 12.23
C PHE A 220 17.61 12.53 11.89
N ILE A 221 16.63 12.07 11.11
CA ILE A 221 15.38 12.83 10.84
C ILE A 221 14.45 12.76 12.06
N ALA A 222 14.37 11.58 12.69
CA ALA A 222 13.43 11.30 13.76
C ALA A 222 13.81 11.97 15.11
N ILE A 223 15.11 12.09 15.41
CA ILE A 223 15.62 12.50 16.74
C ILE A 223 15.70 14.03 16.90
N ASN A 224 15.85 14.79 15.82
CA ASN A 224 16.18 16.21 15.92
C ASN A 224 14.97 17.08 16.26
N GLN A 225 14.60 17.14 17.55
CA GLN A 225 13.53 18.00 18.04
C GLN A 225 13.91 19.48 18.14
N HIS A 226 15.18 19.85 18.32
CA HIS A 226 15.62 21.25 18.39
C HIS A 226 17.13 21.36 18.13
N CYS A 227 17.53 21.98 17.01
CA CYS A 227 18.87 22.53 16.84
C CYS A 227 18.73 23.87 16.10
N ASP A 228 18.49 24.94 16.87
CA ASP A 228 18.33 26.32 16.38
C ASP A 228 19.62 26.94 15.78
N ASN A 229 20.67 26.16 15.51
CA ASN A 229 21.99 26.69 15.15
C ASN A 229 22.56 26.26 13.80
N ASP A 230 21.90 25.40 13.00
CA ASP A 230 22.43 24.97 11.69
C ASP A 230 21.33 24.56 10.68
N ASP A 231 20.35 25.44 10.44
CA ASP A 231 19.24 25.16 9.51
C ASP A 231 19.74 24.82 8.09
N GLU A 232 20.78 25.50 7.58
CA GLU A 232 21.31 25.24 6.24
C GLU A 232 21.98 23.87 6.13
N ILE A 233 22.82 23.48 7.10
CA ILE A 233 23.50 22.18 7.10
C ILE A 233 22.48 21.05 7.25
N MET A 234 21.42 21.26 8.02
CA MET A 234 20.35 20.29 8.24
C MET A 234 19.46 20.14 7.01
N ILE A 235 19.12 21.24 6.34
CA ILE A 235 18.42 21.23 5.04
C ILE A 235 19.29 20.53 4.00
N GLU A 236 20.58 20.84 3.92
CA GLU A 236 21.50 20.23 2.98
C GLU A 236 21.64 18.71 3.21
N LYS A 237 21.78 18.27 4.46
CA LYS A 237 21.81 16.84 4.82
C LYS A 237 20.51 16.13 4.47
N LYS A 238 19.35 16.70 4.83
CA LYS A 238 18.03 16.14 4.47
C LYS A 238 17.84 16.04 2.96
N THR A 239 18.32 17.03 2.22
CA THR A 239 18.22 17.07 0.76
C THR A 239 19.13 16.01 0.13
N LYS A 240 20.36 15.85 0.64
CA LYS A 240 21.33 14.83 0.18
C LYS A 240 20.85 13.40 0.42
N ILE A 241 20.12 13.16 1.51
CA ILE A 241 19.71 11.79 1.89
C ILE A 241 18.65 11.20 0.97
N PHE A 242 17.86 12.05 0.32
CA PHE A 242 16.94 11.64 -0.74
C PHE A 242 17.39 12.12 -2.12
N ASP A 243 18.67 12.49 -2.30
CA ASP A 243 19.19 12.94 -3.58
C ASP A 243 19.54 11.71 -4.46
N PRO A 244 18.83 11.49 -5.58
CA PRO A 244 19.12 10.38 -6.49
C PRO A 244 20.49 10.48 -7.16
N LYS A 245 21.17 11.64 -7.12
CA LYS A 245 22.53 11.80 -7.64
C LYS A 245 23.59 11.24 -6.69
N THR A 246 23.27 11.06 -5.42
CA THR A 246 24.19 10.47 -4.45
C THR A 246 23.99 8.95 -4.38
N GLN A 247 25.07 8.20 -4.22
CA GLN A 247 24.98 6.74 -4.11
C GLN A 247 24.06 6.30 -2.94
N ASN A 248 24.23 6.94 -1.77
CA ASN A 248 23.43 6.62 -0.58
C ASN A 248 21.96 7.01 -0.75
N GLY A 249 21.68 8.14 -1.40
CA GLY A 249 20.30 8.57 -1.65
C GLY A 249 19.60 7.67 -2.66
N LEU A 250 20.30 7.29 -3.74
CA LEU A 250 19.77 6.34 -4.73
C LEU A 250 19.51 4.96 -4.10
N GLU A 251 20.44 4.46 -3.28
CA GLU A 251 20.27 3.21 -2.53
C GLU A 251 19.02 3.25 -1.65
N LEU A 252 18.83 4.31 -0.86
CA LEU A 252 17.66 4.49 0.00
C LEU A 252 16.37 4.59 -0.80
N LEU A 253 16.34 5.39 -1.87
CA LEU A 253 15.14 5.55 -2.73
C LEU A 253 14.74 4.22 -3.39
N ASN A 254 15.72 3.44 -3.85
CA ASN A 254 15.49 2.10 -4.40
C ASN A 254 14.95 1.15 -3.32
N ALA A 255 15.57 1.11 -2.14
CA ALA A 255 15.07 0.28 -1.04
C ALA A 255 13.63 0.65 -0.65
N LEU A 256 13.32 1.95 -0.56
CA LEU A 256 11.97 2.43 -0.26
C LEU A 256 10.94 1.99 -1.30
N GLU A 257 11.30 1.95 -2.58
CA GLU A 257 10.39 1.44 -3.62
C GLU A 257 10.08 -0.04 -3.40
N THR A 258 11.09 -0.87 -3.11
CA THR A 258 10.91 -2.30 -2.80
C THR A 258 10.05 -2.50 -1.55
N ILE A 259 10.33 -1.75 -0.47
CA ILE A 259 9.57 -1.79 0.79
C ILE A 259 8.11 -1.36 0.57
N CYS A 260 7.87 -0.31 -0.21
CA CYS A 260 6.52 0.15 -0.52
C CYS A 260 5.73 -0.90 -1.33
N GLU A 261 6.37 -1.55 -2.31
CA GLU A 261 5.73 -2.63 -3.06
C GLU A 261 5.39 -3.82 -2.15
N TRP A 262 6.27 -4.16 -1.19
CA TRP A 262 5.97 -5.18 -0.19
C TRP A 262 4.77 -4.83 0.68
N ILE A 263 4.72 -3.60 1.20
CA ILE A 263 3.57 -3.12 2.00
C ILE A 263 2.29 -3.18 1.17
N GLN A 264 2.29 -2.68 -0.06
CA GLN A 264 1.09 -2.63 -0.89
C GLN A 264 0.59 -3.99 -1.36
N SER A 265 1.50 -4.92 -1.65
CA SER A 265 1.14 -6.27 -2.11
C SER A 265 0.71 -7.20 -0.97
N SER A 266 1.00 -6.84 0.28
CA SER A 266 0.68 -7.67 1.42
C SER A 266 -0.79 -7.71 1.79
N ARG A 267 -1.30 -8.93 1.98
CA ARG A 267 -2.74 -9.19 2.20
C ARG A 267 -3.13 -9.28 3.66
N ASP A 268 -2.30 -9.88 4.52
CA ASP A 268 -2.74 -10.35 5.86
C ASP A 268 -1.71 -10.12 7.00
N PHE A 269 -1.04 -8.97 7.05
CA PHE A 269 -0.14 -8.65 8.19
C PHE A 269 -0.85 -8.08 9.42
N SER A 270 -2.19 -8.05 9.46
CA SER A 270 -2.97 -7.59 10.62
C SER A 270 -2.67 -8.35 11.91
N LYS A 271 -2.02 -9.53 11.81
CA LYS A 271 -1.62 -10.35 12.96
C LYS A 271 -0.16 -10.15 13.40
N SER A 272 0.65 -9.38 12.68
CA SER A 272 2.03 -9.12 13.09
C SER A 272 2.11 -7.88 13.97
N LYS A 273 2.43 -8.11 15.24
CA LYS A 273 2.63 -7.07 16.24
C LYS A 273 3.70 -6.05 15.83
N SER A 274 4.68 -6.48 15.05
CA SER A 274 5.86 -5.68 14.75
C SER A 274 5.62 -4.78 13.53
N PHE A 275 4.70 -5.13 12.63
CA PHE A 275 4.53 -4.47 11.32
C PHE A 275 4.28 -2.96 11.44
N LEU A 276 3.53 -2.52 12.46
CA LEU A 276 3.28 -1.10 12.71
C LEU A 276 4.53 -0.27 13.03
N ALA A 277 5.66 -0.90 13.39
CA ALA A 277 6.92 -0.20 13.63
C ALA A 277 7.48 0.50 12.39
N ILE A 278 7.05 0.11 11.18
CA ILE A 278 7.48 0.77 9.94
C ILE A 278 6.76 2.10 9.69
N LEU A 279 5.55 2.26 10.25
CA LEU A 279 4.68 3.40 9.97
C LEU A 279 5.29 4.75 10.35
N PRO A 280 5.92 4.93 11.54
CA PRO A 280 6.63 6.16 11.88
C PRO A 280 7.68 6.56 10.84
N TRP A 281 8.45 5.62 10.32
CA TRP A 281 9.48 5.90 9.31
C TRP A 281 8.87 6.45 8.02
N LEU A 282 7.73 5.89 7.58
CA LEU A 282 7.02 6.39 6.39
C LEU A 282 6.52 7.83 6.56
N PHE A 283 6.14 8.23 7.78
CA PHE A 283 5.74 9.60 8.07
C PHE A 283 6.92 10.59 8.06
N PHE A 284 8.12 10.15 8.45
CA PHE A 284 9.31 11.01 8.46
C PHE A 284 9.90 11.26 7.07
N ILE A 285 9.64 10.38 6.09
CA ILE A 285 10.20 10.53 4.76
C ILE A 285 9.54 11.70 4.03
N GLN A 286 10.37 12.68 3.63
CA GLN A 286 9.96 13.82 2.83
C GLN A 286 10.86 13.91 1.61
N THR A 287 10.33 13.51 0.45
CA THR A 287 11.07 13.55 -0.82
C THR A 287 10.19 14.08 -1.95
N LYS A 288 10.81 14.78 -2.89
CA LYS A 288 10.19 15.20 -4.16
C LYS A 288 10.29 14.12 -5.25
N HIS A 289 10.98 13.02 -4.95
CA HIS A 289 11.12 11.89 -5.85
C HIS A 289 9.76 11.16 -6.04
N PHE A 290 9.56 10.52 -7.19
CA PHE A 290 8.30 9.82 -7.53
C PHE A 290 7.91 8.73 -6.50
N VAL A 291 8.90 8.18 -5.78
CA VAL A 291 8.68 7.20 -4.70
C VAL A 291 7.79 7.76 -3.57
N ASN A 292 7.69 9.08 -3.40
CA ASN A 292 6.79 9.67 -2.41
C ASN A 292 5.31 9.29 -2.64
N GLU A 293 4.88 9.12 -3.90
CA GLU A 293 3.53 8.63 -4.20
C GLU A 293 3.33 7.19 -3.71
N LYS A 294 4.33 6.32 -3.91
CA LYS A 294 4.32 4.94 -3.40
C LYS A 294 4.35 4.90 -1.86
N ILE A 295 5.06 5.82 -1.22
CA ILE A 295 5.06 5.93 0.25
C ILE A 295 3.67 6.31 0.75
N ASN A 296 3.05 7.34 0.17
CA ASN A 296 1.70 7.75 0.55
C ASN A 296 0.68 6.63 0.29
N ALA A 297 0.76 5.94 -0.85
CA ALA A 297 -0.08 4.78 -1.14
C ALA A 297 0.13 3.63 -0.12
N SER A 298 1.36 3.46 0.39
CA SER A 298 1.66 2.47 1.43
C SER A 298 1.08 2.87 2.78
N ILE A 299 1.18 4.15 3.17
CA ILE A 299 0.52 4.70 4.37
C ILE A 299 -1.00 4.50 4.27
N ASP A 300 -1.58 4.78 3.11
CA ASP A 300 -3.01 4.59 2.86
C ASP A 300 -3.43 3.12 2.94
N ASN A 301 -2.60 2.23 2.39
CA ASN A 301 -2.83 0.80 2.47
C ASN A 301 -2.82 0.33 3.92
N ILE A 302 -1.89 0.83 4.75
CA ILE A 302 -1.87 0.57 6.20
C ILE A 302 -3.14 1.14 6.84
N ALA A 303 -3.54 2.37 6.55
CA ALA A 303 -4.74 3.00 7.13
C ALA A 303 -6.03 2.19 6.87
N LYS A 304 -6.13 1.56 5.70
CA LYS A 304 -7.31 0.79 5.26
C LYS A 304 -7.40 -0.62 5.84
N ARG A 305 -6.41 -1.08 6.60
CA ARG A 305 -6.41 -2.43 7.20
C ARG A 305 -7.33 -2.51 8.40
N ILE A 306 -7.73 -3.74 8.71
CA ILE A 306 -8.45 -4.11 9.92
C ILE A 306 -7.44 -4.46 11.02
N TYR A 307 -7.69 -3.96 12.22
CA TYR A 307 -6.77 -4.08 13.36
C TYR A 307 -7.38 -4.84 14.54
N SER A 308 -6.52 -5.55 15.26
CA SER A 308 -6.87 -6.13 16.57
C SER A 308 -6.85 -5.05 17.66
N ASP A 309 -7.46 -5.34 18.81
CA ASP A 309 -7.52 -4.37 19.92
C ASP A 309 -6.14 -3.86 20.37
N ASN A 310 -5.16 -4.76 20.46
CA ASN A 310 -3.79 -4.38 20.85
C ASN A 310 -3.09 -3.51 19.80
N ASP A 311 -3.43 -3.69 18.52
CA ASP A 311 -2.84 -2.91 17.44
C ASP A 311 -3.45 -1.51 17.35
N LEU A 312 -4.72 -1.36 17.74
CA LEU A 312 -5.35 -0.04 17.86
C LEU A 312 -4.66 0.84 18.90
N ASP A 313 -4.32 0.30 20.08
CA ASP A 313 -3.59 1.06 21.11
C ASP A 313 -2.24 1.55 20.59
N ARG A 314 -1.57 0.74 19.77
CA ARG A 314 -0.30 1.12 19.13
C ARG A 314 -0.48 2.17 18.06
N ILE A 315 -1.53 2.08 17.25
CA ILE A 315 -1.86 3.12 16.26
C ILE A 315 -2.12 4.43 16.98
N VAL A 316 -2.93 4.43 18.03
CA VAL A 316 -3.21 5.64 18.82
C VAL A 316 -1.91 6.21 19.38
N ALA A 317 -1.05 5.39 19.99
CA ALA A 317 0.25 5.84 20.51
C ALA A 317 1.17 6.41 19.40
N ILE A 318 1.19 5.80 18.21
CA ILE A 318 1.94 6.32 17.06
C ILE A 318 1.36 7.66 16.62
N VAL A 319 0.05 7.77 16.48
CA VAL A 319 -0.63 9.01 16.05
C VAL A 319 -0.43 10.12 17.07
N GLU A 320 -0.49 9.84 18.37
CA GLU A 320 -0.21 10.80 19.46
C GLU A 320 1.23 11.31 19.40
N LYS A 321 2.20 10.40 19.21
CA LYS A 321 3.62 10.77 19.09
C LYS A 321 3.90 11.58 17.83
N ILE A 322 3.34 11.17 16.68
CA ILE A 322 3.62 11.79 15.39
C ILE A 322 2.83 13.09 15.20
N GLY A 323 1.61 13.16 15.73
CA GLY A 323 0.80 14.38 15.75
C GLY A 323 1.48 15.53 16.49
N ASN A 324 2.28 15.22 17.52
CA ASN A 324 3.07 16.21 18.26
C ASN A 324 4.50 16.40 17.72
N ASN A 325 4.80 15.89 16.51
CA ASN A 325 6.14 16.02 15.95
C ASN A 325 6.45 17.46 15.54
N TRP A 326 7.70 17.89 15.68
CA TRP A 326 8.17 19.22 15.29
C TRP A 326 8.01 19.50 13.79
N ASN A 327 8.13 18.48 12.93
CA ASN A 327 8.02 18.62 11.49
C ASN A 327 6.55 18.64 11.02
N TRP A 328 6.12 19.76 10.44
CA TRP A 328 4.75 19.94 9.97
C TRP A 328 4.35 18.99 8.83
N PHE A 329 5.28 18.60 7.95
CA PHE A 329 4.99 17.62 6.89
C PHE A 329 4.65 16.25 7.48
N THR A 330 5.34 15.86 8.55
CA THR A 330 5.09 14.61 9.28
C THR A 330 3.72 14.66 9.96
N ARG A 331 3.38 15.78 10.61
CA ARG A 331 2.04 16.00 11.17
C ARG A 331 0.94 15.93 10.10
N MET A 332 1.16 16.57 8.94
CA MET A 332 0.22 16.52 7.82
C MET A 332 0.00 15.10 7.29
N LYS A 333 1.06 14.30 7.13
CA LYS A 333 0.93 12.87 6.74
C LYS A 333 0.17 12.06 7.78
N CYS A 334 0.41 12.31 9.07
CA CYS A 334 -0.31 11.66 10.18
C CYS A 334 -1.81 11.95 10.11
N VAL A 335 -2.20 13.20 9.88
CA VAL A 335 -3.61 13.59 9.77
C VAL A 335 -4.29 12.98 8.54
N ASN A 336 -3.61 12.94 7.40
CA ASN A 336 -4.13 12.25 6.21
C ASN A 336 -4.29 10.75 6.44
N PHE A 337 -3.42 10.15 7.25
CA PHE A 337 -3.58 8.77 7.72
C PHE A 337 -4.81 8.64 8.64
N ILE A 338 -5.01 9.53 9.62
CA ILE A 338 -6.20 9.53 10.49
C ILE A 338 -7.49 9.55 9.67
N MET A 339 -7.57 10.43 8.66
CA MET A 339 -8.73 10.53 7.77
C MET A 339 -9.07 9.17 7.14
N LYS A 340 -8.10 8.51 6.50
CA LYS A 340 -8.33 7.22 5.82
C LYS A 340 -8.55 6.07 6.81
N PHE A 341 -7.89 6.13 7.96
CA PHE A 341 -7.99 5.13 9.02
C PHE A 341 -9.37 5.16 9.66
N THR A 342 -9.89 6.34 10.00
CA THR A 342 -11.20 6.52 10.61
C THR A 342 -12.35 6.14 9.68
N HIS A 343 -12.22 6.43 8.38
CA HIS A 343 -13.15 5.93 7.35
C HIS A 343 -13.21 4.39 7.34
N SER A 344 -12.05 3.75 7.24
CA SER A 344 -11.97 2.30 7.02
C SER A 344 -12.25 1.48 8.29
N ASN A 345 -11.99 2.05 9.47
CA ASN A 345 -12.14 1.38 10.77
C ASN A 345 -13.26 1.99 11.63
N SER A 346 -14.23 2.68 11.02
CA SER A 346 -15.29 3.38 11.73
C SER A 346 -16.08 2.48 12.67
N PHE A 347 -16.40 1.25 12.25
CA PHE A 347 -17.12 0.26 13.08
C PHE A 347 -16.36 -0.09 14.36
N ILE A 348 -15.06 -0.35 14.25
CA ILE A 348 -14.22 -0.73 15.40
C ILE A 348 -14.02 0.47 16.33
N LEU A 349 -13.81 1.68 15.78
CA LEU A 349 -13.64 2.88 16.58
C LEU A 349 -14.89 3.25 17.39
N LYS A 350 -16.10 2.97 16.88
CA LYS A 350 -17.36 3.15 17.65
C LYS A 350 -17.41 2.30 18.91
N GLN A 351 -16.78 1.13 18.91
CA GLN A 351 -16.77 0.22 20.06
C GLN A 351 -15.79 0.68 21.15
N TYR A 352 -14.82 1.53 20.83
CA TYR A 352 -13.77 1.99 21.74
C TYR A 352 -13.71 3.52 21.86
N PRO A 353 -14.64 4.14 22.61
CA PRO A 353 -14.75 5.60 22.73
C PRO A 353 -13.47 6.30 23.21
N ASN A 354 -12.70 5.68 24.12
CA ASN A 354 -11.46 6.28 24.62
C ASN A 354 -10.41 6.44 23.52
N ARG A 355 -10.23 5.42 22.68
CA ARG A 355 -9.29 5.43 21.55
C ARG A 355 -9.73 6.44 20.50
N LEU A 356 -11.03 6.48 20.21
CA LEU A 356 -11.62 7.47 19.32
C LEU A 356 -11.38 8.90 19.86
N ASN A 357 -11.61 9.14 21.15
CA ASN A 357 -11.40 10.45 21.77
C ASN A 357 -9.94 10.91 21.68
N SER A 358 -8.95 10.02 21.83
CA SER A 358 -7.53 10.35 21.58
C SER A 358 -7.31 10.81 20.13
N ILE A 359 -7.82 10.06 19.15
CA ILE A 359 -7.68 10.43 17.72
C ILE A 359 -8.34 11.77 17.42
N VAL A 360 -9.53 12.00 17.99
CA VAL A 360 -10.27 13.25 17.82
C VAL A 360 -9.52 14.41 18.46
N ALA A 361 -8.98 14.23 19.68
CA ALA A 361 -8.21 15.24 20.37
C ALA A 361 -7.02 15.72 19.52
N ILE A 362 -6.21 14.79 19.00
CA ILE A 362 -5.07 15.09 18.12
C ILE A 362 -5.52 15.83 16.87
N THR A 363 -6.61 15.38 16.24
CA THR A 363 -7.16 16.02 15.03
C THR A 363 -7.61 17.45 15.35
N THR A 364 -8.26 17.67 16.49
CA THR A 364 -8.73 18.99 16.91
C THR A 364 -7.61 19.92 17.36
N ASP A 365 -6.51 19.39 17.89
CA ASP A 365 -5.32 20.16 18.25
C ASP A 365 -4.61 20.63 16.98
N LEU A 366 -4.52 19.77 15.96
CA LEU A 366 -3.92 20.09 14.67
C LEU A 366 -4.76 21.06 13.81
N LEU A 367 -6.03 21.29 14.14
CA LEU A 367 -6.80 22.41 13.56
C LEU A 367 -6.24 23.78 13.99
N SER A 368 -5.56 23.85 15.13
CA SER A 368 -4.90 25.06 15.65
C SER A 368 -3.41 25.10 15.32
N ASP A 369 -2.92 24.27 14.39
CA ASP A 369 -1.51 24.20 14.02
C ASP A 369 -0.97 25.56 13.51
N GLN A 370 0.33 25.76 13.66
CA GLN A 370 1.01 26.96 13.16
C GLN A 370 0.98 27.06 11.63
N ILE A 371 0.97 25.93 10.93
CA ILE A 371 1.00 25.82 9.46
C ILE A 371 -0.41 25.62 8.92
N VAL A 372 -0.80 26.41 7.92
CA VAL A 372 -2.17 26.41 7.34
C VAL A 372 -2.49 25.06 6.70
N GLU A 373 -1.54 24.48 6.00
CA GLU A 373 -1.68 23.20 5.29
C GLU A 373 -2.02 22.05 6.24
N VAL A 374 -1.43 22.04 7.44
CA VAL A 374 -1.75 21.07 8.49
C VAL A 374 -3.18 21.29 9.00
N ARG A 375 -3.60 22.55 9.19
CA ARG A 375 -4.97 22.88 9.61
C ARG A 375 -6.01 22.43 8.58
N LEU A 376 -5.75 22.64 7.29
CA LEU A 376 -6.65 22.20 6.20
C LEU A 376 -6.71 20.67 6.06
N ALA A 377 -5.58 19.98 6.28
CA ALA A 377 -5.57 18.51 6.36
C ALA A 377 -6.40 18.03 7.58
N ALA A 378 -6.27 18.69 8.73
CA ALA A 378 -7.01 18.35 9.95
C ALA A 378 -8.52 18.60 9.80
N HIS A 379 -8.88 19.66 9.08
CA HIS A 379 -10.26 19.92 8.67
C HIS A 379 -10.83 18.78 7.82
N SER A 380 -10.08 18.32 6.81
CA SER A 380 -10.50 17.19 5.97
C SER A 380 -10.66 15.89 6.78
N ALA A 381 -9.75 15.63 7.71
CA ALA A 381 -9.85 14.50 8.63
C ALA A 381 -11.07 14.61 9.56
N LEU A 382 -11.36 15.79 10.09
CA LEU A 382 -12.53 16.02 10.95
C LEU A 382 -13.85 15.82 10.18
N ILE A 383 -13.93 16.28 8.92
CA ILE A 383 -15.08 16.02 8.05
C ILE A 383 -15.34 14.51 7.95
N GLU A 384 -14.29 13.72 7.72
CA GLU A 384 -14.42 12.26 7.61
C GLU A 384 -14.87 11.63 8.94
N ILE A 385 -14.31 12.07 10.07
CA ILE A 385 -14.74 11.57 11.39
C ILE A 385 -16.23 11.87 11.64
N ILE A 386 -16.70 13.07 11.28
CA ILE A 386 -18.11 13.47 11.41
C ILE A 386 -18.99 12.66 10.44
N SER A 387 -18.57 12.46 9.18
CA SER A 387 -19.33 11.72 8.16
C SER A 387 -19.59 10.27 8.58
N GLN A 388 -18.63 9.65 9.26
CA GLN A 388 -18.74 8.30 9.83
C GLN A 388 -19.67 8.22 11.07
N ARG A 389 -20.27 9.34 11.48
CA ARG A 389 -21.14 9.46 12.67
C ARG A 389 -20.43 9.04 13.95
N LEU A 390 -19.13 9.30 14.04
CA LEU A 390 -18.30 8.95 15.19
C LEU A 390 -18.47 9.93 16.36
N LEU A 391 -18.98 11.14 16.10
CA LEU A 391 -19.06 12.24 17.06
C LEU A 391 -20.47 12.60 17.51
N GLU A 392 -21.49 11.81 17.16
CA GLU A 392 -22.89 12.16 17.46
C GLU A 392 -23.16 12.35 18.96
N SER A 393 -22.54 11.54 19.82
CA SER A 393 -22.67 11.67 21.28
C SER A 393 -22.04 12.95 21.83
N ASN A 394 -21.02 13.50 21.16
CA ASN A 394 -20.26 14.67 21.60
C ASN A 394 -20.55 15.93 20.76
N ARG A 395 -21.50 15.85 19.81
CA ARG A 395 -21.80 16.89 18.82
C ARG A 395 -22.01 18.27 19.45
N CYS A 396 -22.93 18.39 20.39
CA CYS A 396 -23.25 19.67 21.04
C CYS A 396 -22.03 20.28 21.73
N LYS A 397 -21.26 19.47 22.47
CA LYS A 397 -20.05 19.92 23.18
C LYS A 397 -18.97 20.39 22.20
N MET A 398 -18.80 19.69 21.08
CA MET A 398 -17.80 20.06 20.07
C MET A 398 -18.19 21.33 19.29
N ILE A 399 -19.45 21.45 18.89
CA ILE A 399 -19.96 22.66 18.22
C ILE A 399 -19.74 23.86 19.12
N GLU A 400 -20.12 23.78 20.40
CA GLU A 400 -19.94 24.87 21.35
C GLU A 400 -18.46 25.24 21.53
N ASN A 401 -17.58 24.24 21.67
CA ASN A 401 -16.13 24.50 21.74
C ASN A 401 -15.61 25.24 20.50
N PHE A 402 -16.06 24.87 19.29
CA PHE A 402 -15.64 25.56 18.08
C PHE A 402 -16.22 26.97 17.97
N LYS A 403 -17.46 27.21 18.40
CA LYS A 403 -18.04 28.57 18.51
C LYS A 403 -17.20 29.45 19.44
N GLN A 404 -16.81 28.95 20.61
CA GLN A 404 -15.95 29.71 21.52
C GLN A 404 -14.59 30.03 20.87
N LYS A 405 -14.01 29.08 20.13
CA LYS A 405 -12.77 29.31 19.38
C LYS A 405 -12.89 30.41 18.33
N THR A 406 -14.06 30.64 17.70
CA THR A 406 -14.20 31.72 16.70
C THR A 406 -14.10 33.12 17.29
N LEU A 407 -14.33 33.26 18.60
CA LEU A 407 -14.20 34.52 19.34
C LEU A 407 -12.77 34.79 19.81
N ASP A 408 -11.84 33.85 19.62
CA ASP A 408 -10.46 34.01 20.07
C ASP A 408 -9.72 35.10 19.28
N SER A 409 -8.98 35.92 20.01
CA SER A 409 -8.09 36.93 19.45
C SER A 409 -6.98 36.33 18.56
N ASN A 410 -6.51 35.13 18.91
CA ASN A 410 -5.50 34.40 18.16
C ASN A 410 -6.07 33.88 16.84
N VAL A 411 -5.53 34.37 15.72
CA VAL A 411 -5.93 34.00 14.35
C VAL A 411 -5.89 32.48 14.13
N LYS A 412 -4.95 31.77 14.77
CA LYS A 412 -4.82 30.31 14.61
C LYS A 412 -5.99 29.57 15.24
N THR A 413 -6.34 29.92 16.47
CA THR A 413 -7.49 29.37 17.19
C THR A 413 -8.81 29.76 16.53
N ARG A 414 -8.95 31.02 16.11
CA ARG A 414 -10.13 31.49 15.37
C ARG A 414 -10.36 30.71 14.09
N HIS A 415 -9.31 30.55 13.27
CA HIS A 415 -9.40 29.73 12.07
C HIS A 415 -9.74 28.26 12.38
N ALA A 416 -9.20 27.69 13.47
CA ALA A 416 -9.55 26.35 13.93
C ALA A 416 -11.04 26.23 14.27
N GLY A 417 -11.62 27.25 14.93
CA GLY A 417 -13.05 27.34 15.22
C GLY A 417 -13.89 27.35 13.93
N ILE A 418 -13.49 28.19 12.96
CA ILE A 418 -14.15 28.26 11.64
C ILE A 418 -14.07 26.91 10.91
N LEU A 419 -12.88 26.29 10.81
CA LEU A 419 -12.71 24.98 10.18
C LEU A 419 -13.55 23.90 10.88
N GLY A 420 -13.59 23.91 12.21
CA GLY A 420 -14.39 22.98 13.00
C GLY A 420 -15.89 23.09 12.68
N LEU A 421 -16.41 24.32 12.65
CA LEU A 421 -17.81 24.59 12.29
C LEU A 421 -18.11 24.27 10.82
N SER A 422 -17.21 24.66 9.91
CA SER A 422 -17.31 24.33 8.49
C SER A 422 -17.35 22.82 8.24
N SER A 423 -16.72 22.02 9.09
CA SER A 423 -16.75 20.55 8.97
C SER A 423 -18.17 20.01 9.12
N TRP A 424 -18.95 20.57 10.05
CA TRP A 424 -20.36 20.19 10.24
C TRP A 424 -21.23 20.61 9.04
N VAL A 425 -20.98 21.80 8.49
CA VAL A 425 -21.67 22.27 7.27
C VAL A 425 -21.38 21.37 6.08
N SER A 426 -20.13 20.97 5.89
CA SER A 426 -19.74 20.08 4.79
C SER A 426 -20.41 18.70 4.88
N VAL A 427 -20.65 18.17 6.09
CA VAL A 427 -21.29 16.84 6.26
C VAL A 427 -22.81 16.92 6.19
N TYR A 428 -23.42 17.95 6.76
CA TYR A 428 -24.88 18.06 6.90
C TYR A 428 -25.55 18.99 5.88
N GLY A 429 -24.78 19.47 4.90
CA GLY A 429 -25.20 20.52 3.97
C GLY A 429 -26.53 20.24 3.29
N GLU A 430 -26.87 18.99 3.01
CA GLU A 430 -28.10 18.61 2.29
C GLU A 430 -29.32 18.46 3.21
N GLU A 431 -29.14 17.85 4.39
CA GLU A 431 -30.25 17.51 5.32
C GLU A 431 -30.58 18.61 6.34
N ILE A 432 -29.79 19.70 6.41
CA ILE A 432 -29.93 20.88 7.30
C ILE A 432 -30.67 20.56 8.62
N PRO A 433 -29.99 20.00 9.63
CA PRO A 433 -30.54 19.80 10.97
C PRO A 433 -30.69 21.12 11.74
N GLU A 434 -31.43 21.10 12.85
CA GLU A 434 -31.78 22.31 13.64
C GLU A 434 -30.57 23.13 14.12
N PHE A 435 -29.42 22.50 14.35
CA PHE A 435 -28.21 23.21 14.79
C PHE A 435 -27.48 23.93 13.64
N LEU A 436 -27.75 23.57 12.38
CA LEU A 436 -26.97 24.04 11.24
C LEU A 436 -27.24 25.51 10.84
N PRO A 437 -28.49 26.01 10.85
CA PRO A 437 -28.76 27.42 10.59
C PRO A 437 -27.94 28.38 11.47
N GLU A 438 -27.81 28.08 12.76
CA GLU A 438 -27.02 28.90 13.69
C GLU A 438 -25.53 28.93 13.33
N ILE A 439 -24.97 27.78 12.91
CA ILE A 439 -23.59 27.69 12.45
C ILE A 439 -23.39 28.52 11.17
N LEU A 440 -24.31 28.42 10.20
CA LEU A 440 -24.23 29.18 8.95
C LEU A 440 -24.29 30.69 9.18
N THR A 441 -25.17 31.15 10.07
CA THR A 441 -25.25 32.55 10.46
C THR A 441 -23.96 33.01 11.13
N LEU A 442 -23.36 32.20 12.01
CA LEU A 442 -22.07 32.55 12.63
C LEU A 442 -20.95 32.65 11.58
N LEU A 443 -20.87 31.70 10.65
CA LEU A 443 -19.88 31.74 9.56
C LEU A 443 -20.07 32.97 8.66
N ALA A 444 -21.32 33.38 8.40
CA ALA A 444 -21.64 34.59 7.64
C ALA A 444 -21.08 35.86 8.29
N HIS A 445 -21.20 36.01 9.61
CA HIS A 445 -20.59 37.14 10.34
C HIS A 445 -19.06 37.16 10.25
N HIS A 446 -18.43 35.99 10.17
CA HIS A 446 -16.98 35.88 10.00
C HIS A 446 -16.52 35.99 8.55
N SER A 447 -17.40 36.22 7.56
CA SER A 447 -17.05 36.15 6.14
C SER A 447 -16.57 37.46 5.50
N SER A 448 -16.64 38.59 6.23
CA SER A 448 -16.42 39.93 5.66
C SER A 448 -14.96 40.40 5.65
N SER A 449 -14.04 39.73 6.35
CA SER A 449 -12.63 40.14 6.39
C SER A 449 -11.79 39.46 5.30
N SER A 450 -10.57 39.97 5.05
CA SER A 450 -9.63 39.37 4.10
C SER A 450 -8.73 38.28 4.71
N ASP A 451 -8.90 37.95 6.01
CA ASP A 451 -8.09 36.95 6.68
C ASP A 451 -8.42 35.51 6.23
N ILE A 452 -7.50 34.57 6.50
CA ILE A 452 -7.63 33.17 6.07
C ILE A 452 -8.91 32.53 6.64
N ALA A 453 -9.31 32.91 7.85
CA ALA A 453 -10.50 32.39 8.50
C ALA A 453 -11.78 32.85 7.78
N SER A 454 -11.86 34.13 7.42
CA SER A 454 -12.96 34.68 6.63
C SER A 454 -13.05 34.07 5.23
N GLN A 455 -11.92 33.84 4.58
CA GLN A 455 -11.89 33.19 3.27
C GLN A 455 -12.46 31.76 3.33
N GLU A 456 -12.11 30.99 4.36
CA GLU A 456 -12.64 29.62 4.51
C GLU A 456 -14.13 29.61 4.92
N ALA A 457 -14.55 30.56 5.77
CA ALA A 457 -15.97 30.75 6.09
C ALA A 457 -16.79 31.05 4.83
N MET A 458 -16.33 32.01 4.01
CA MET A 458 -16.94 32.38 2.74
C MET A 458 -17.00 31.21 1.76
N LYS A 459 -15.89 30.46 1.63
CA LYS A 459 -15.83 29.26 0.79
C LYS A 459 -16.82 28.19 1.24
N THR A 460 -16.97 27.99 2.55
CA THR A 460 -17.95 27.06 3.13
C THR A 460 -19.38 27.46 2.77
N LEU A 461 -19.74 28.74 2.95
CA LEU A 461 -21.07 29.27 2.64
C LEU A 461 -21.41 29.14 1.14
N ARG A 462 -20.43 29.40 0.26
CA ARG A 462 -20.59 29.23 -1.19
C ARG A 462 -20.82 27.77 -1.57
N ASN A 463 -20.06 26.85 -0.99
CA ASN A 463 -20.24 25.41 -1.21
C ASN A 463 -21.60 24.92 -0.70
N PHE A 464 -22.04 25.43 0.45
CA PHE A 464 -23.37 25.17 0.99
C PHE A 464 -24.48 25.65 0.03
N LYS A 465 -24.42 26.91 -0.44
CA LYS A 465 -25.41 27.43 -1.42
C LYS A 465 -25.41 26.62 -2.71
N LYS A 466 -24.23 26.25 -3.21
CA LYS A 466 -24.10 25.45 -4.44
C LYS A 466 -24.71 24.06 -4.29
N SER A 467 -24.47 23.37 -3.17
CA SER A 467 -25.04 22.04 -2.90
C SER A 467 -26.54 22.06 -2.64
N ASN A 468 -27.09 23.18 -2.19
CA ASN A 468 -28.51 23.35 -1.89
C ASN A 468 -29.32 24.00 -3.02
N ALA A 469 -28.73 24.25 -4.19
CA ALA A 469 -29.38 25.02 -5.26
C ALA A 469 -30.72 24.41 -5.69
N ASP A 470 -30.77 23.09 -5.88
CA ASP A 470 -31.96 22.38 -6.38
C ASP A 470 -33.04 22.20 -5.29
N SER A 471 -32.63 22.14 -4.02
CA SER A 471 -33.51 21.91 -2.86
C SER A 471 -33.83 23.19 -2.07
N TRP A 472 -33.40 24.36 -2.57
CA TRP A 472 -33.42 25.61 -1.80
C TRP A 472 -34.82 26.04 -1.36
N GLU A 473 -35.86 25.80 -2.18
CA GLU A 473 -37.23 26.17 -1.85
C GLU A 473 -37.75 25.50 -0.57
N TYR A 474 -37.29 24.27 -0.31
CA TYR A 474 -37.57 23.51 0.89
C TYR A 474 -36.61 23.90 2.01
N ASN A 475 -35.31 23.90 1.71
CA ASN A 475 -34.26 24.11 2.69
C ASN A 475 -34.24 25.51 3.31
N ARG A 476 -34.67 26.55 2.58
CA ARG A 476 -34.82 27.92 3.14
C ARG A 476 -35.83 28.00 4.29
N LYS A 477 -36.82 27.10 4.35
CA LYS A 477 -37.86 27.10 5.40
C LYS A 477 -37.32 26.72 6.78
N LYS A 478 -36.10 26.19 6.84
CA LYS A 478 -35.41 25.80 8.08
C LYS A 478 -34.67 26.97 8.74
N PHE A 479 -34.65 28.15 8.12
CA PHE A 479 -34.03 29.36 8.62
C PHE A 479 -35.11 30.32 9.13
N THR A 480 -34.76 31.11 10.16
CA THR A 480 -35.56 32.30 10.50
C THR A 480 -35.34 33.39 9.46
N ALA A 481 -36.25 34.38 9.42
CA ALA A 481 -36.13 35.51 8.48
C ALA A 481 -34.79 36.25 8.64
N GLU A 482 -34.37 36.50 9.89
CA GLU A 482 -33.10 37.15 10.23
C GLU A 482 -31.89 36.32 9.78
N GLN A 483 -31.89 35.01 10.06
CA GLN A 483 -30.80 34.12 9.63
C GLN A 483 -30.66 34.07 8.11
N PHE A 484 -31.79 34.10 7.39
CA PHE A 484 -31.83 34.08 5.94
C PHE A 484 -31.30 35.38 5.32
N GLU A 485 -31.62 36.53 5.91
CA GLU A 485 -31.11 37.84 5.48
C GLU A 485 -29.58 37.89 5.60
N ILE A 486 -29.04 37.55 6.78
CA ILE A 486 -27.59 37.51 7.03
C ILE A 486 -26.87 36.56 6.07
N LEU A 487 -27.47 35.40 5.80
CA LEU A 487 -26.91 34.41 4.88
C LEU A 487 -26.90 34.92 3.43
N ASN A 488 -27.94 35.63 2.98
CA ASN A 488 -27.97 36.16 1.62
C ASN A 488 -26.97 37.30 1.42
N ASP A 489 -26.87 38.23 2.36
CA ASP A 489 -25.98 39.38 2.25
C ASP A 489 -24.51 38.94 2.18
N SER A 490 -24.13 37.97 2.99
CA SER A 490 -22.77 37.40 3.00
C SER A 490 -22.42 36.69 1.69
N ILE A 491 -23.37 36.02 1.04
CA ILE A 491 -23.08 35.24 -0.18
C ILE A 491 -23.11 36.11 -1.45
N VAL A 492 -23.83 37.24 -1.44
CA VAL A 492 -23.91 38.20 -2.57
C VAL A 492 -22.68 39.12 -2.62
N SER A 493 -22.00 39.33 -1.49
CA SER A 493 -20.75 40.07 -1.38
C SER A 493 -19.61 39.40 -2.19
N ASN A 494 -19.46 39.81 -3.45
CA ASN A 494 -18.30 39.51 -4.30
C ASN A 494 -17.51 40.78 -4.58
N SER A 495 -16.18 40.72 -4.44
CA SER A 495 -15.22 41.76 -4.81
C SER A 495 -15.15 42.10 -6.31
N TYR A 496 -15.94 41.43 -7.15
CA TYR A 496 -16.03 41.64 -8.60
C TYR A 496 -17.36 42.27 -9.06
N PHE A 497 -18.34 42.40 -8.17
CA PHE A 497 -19.66 42.96 -8.46
C PHE A 497 -19.91 44.30 -7.75
N ALA A 498 -18.85 44.97 -7.30
CA ALA A 498 -18.88 46.32 -6.74
C ALA A 498 -18.09 47.29 -7.61
#